data_AF-E2Q4B4-F1
#
_entry.id   AF-E2Q4B4-F1
#
_cell.length_a   1.000
_cell.length_b   1.000
_cell.length_c   1.000
_cell.angle_alpha   90.00
_cell.angle_beta   90.00
_cell.angle_gamma   90.00
#
_symmetry.space_group_name_H-M   'P 1'
#
loop_
_entity.id
_entity.type
_entity.pdbx_description
1 polymer ?
#
loop_
_entity_poly.entity_id
_entity_poly.type
_entity_poly.pdbx_seq_one_letter_code
_entity_poly.pdbx_strand_id
1 'polypeptide(L)'
;MAGRAHPQDRVRAPQWNGSAGRGSNGLTTQGAHFVATEIERKFVVGDLGAVLRIPAVTVRQGYLARSTDEEVRVRQIGDEYTLTVKKGNGLQRSEFEILIDASQFNALWPATEGSRIAKTRREVELPENRLAHVDVFEGHLEGLATVEVEFADTGAAGAFTPPAWFGREVTEDRRYSNKVLSSEGAPV
;
A
#
# COMPACT_ATOMS: atom_id res chain seq x y z
N MET A 1 13.94 -15.17 43.97
CA MET A 1 13.05 -14.13 43.41
C MET A 1 13.21 -14.18 41.90
N ALA A 2 12.34 -14.93 41.21
CA ALA A 2 12.45 -15.20 39.77
C ALA A 2 11.89 -14.02 38.94
N GLY A 3 12.52 -13.77 37.79
CA GLY A 3 12.38 -12.57 36.97
C GLY A 3 11.09 -12.42 36.19
N ARG A 4 10.90 -11.20 35.65
CA ARG A 4 9.89 -10.87 34.64
C ARG A 4 10.59 -10.61 33.30
N ALA A 5 10.32 -11.46 32.32
CA ALA A 5 10.69 -11.24 30.93
C ALA A 5 9.60 -10.39 30.24
N HIS A 6 10.04 -9.41 29.44
CA HIS A 6 9.22 -8.61 28.52
C HIS A 6 8.52 -9.51 27.49
N PRO A 7 7.28 -9.18 27.06
CA PRO A 7 6.64 -9.88 25.96
C PRO A 7 7.38 -9.53 24.66
N GLN A 8 7.93 -10.55 24.01
CA GLN A 8 8.60 -10.43 22.73
C GLN A 8 7.57 -10.38 21.60
N ASP A 9 7.66 -9.34 20.77
CA ASP A 9 7.05 -9.29 19.44
C ASP A 9 7.48 -10.54 18.67
N ARG A 10 6.54 -11.45 18.40
CA ARG A 10 6.82 -12.65 17.60
C ARG A 10 6.88 -12.26 16.14
N VAL A 11 8.06 -12.34 15.55
CA VAL A 11 8.28 -12.22 14.11
C VAL A 11 7.73 -13.48 13.44
N ARG A 12 6.65 -13.37 12.64
CA ARG A 12 6.29 -14.38 11.64
C ARG A 12 6.86 -13.98 10.28
N ALA A 13 7.37 -14.96 9.55
CA ALA A 13 7.73 -14.79 8.15
C ALA A 13 6.44 -14.62 7.30
N PRO A 14 6.43 -13.77 6.26
CA PRO A 14 5.26 -13.59 5.41
C PRO A 14 4.91 -14.92 4.73
N GLN A 15 3.72 -15.46 5.00
CA GLN A 15 3.15 -16.54 4.21
C GLN A 15 2.28 -15.92 3.13
N TRP A 16 2.88 -15.69 1.97
CA TRP A 16 2.15 -15.34 0.76
C TRP A 16 1.73 -16.62 0.04
N ASN A 17 0.43 -16.86 -0.07
CA ASN A 17 -0.12 -18.00 -0.82
C ASN A 17 -0.15 -17.68 -2.32
N GLY A 18 1.02 -17.63 -2.96
CA GLY A 18 1.17 -17.65 -4.41
C GLY A 18 1.46 -19.07 -4.88
N SER A 19 0.45 -19.79 -5.39
CA SER A 19 0.64 -21.11 -6.01
C SER A 19 1.42 -20.95 -7.33
N ALA A 20 2.65 -21.44 -7.36
CA ALA A 20 3.47 -21.52 -8.57
C ALA A 20 3.00 -22.67 -9.49
N GLY A 21 2.59 -22.34 -10.71
CA GLY A 21 2.33 -23.29 -11.80
C GLY A 21 2.99 -22.82 -13.08
N ARG A 22 3.92 -23.64 -13.62
CA ARG A 22 4.61 -23.39 -14.89
C ARG A 22 3.70 -23.71 -16.09
N GLY A 23 3.71 -22.83 -17.08
CA GLY A 23 3.59 -23.15 -18.50
C GLY A 23 2.18 -23.39 -19.05
N SER A 24 1.66 -22.39 -19.76
CA SER A 24 1.17 -22.51 -21.15
C SER A 24 0.45 -21.22 -21.56
N ASN A 25 0.58 -20.84 -22.83
CA ASN A 25 -0.15 -19.75 -23.45
C ASN A 25 -1.65 -19.89 -23.19
N GLY A 26 -2.17 -19.05 -22.30
CA GLY A 26 -3.58 -18.88 -22.05
C GLY A 26 -3.79 -17.51 -21.43
N LEU A 27 -4.44 -16.61 -22.17
CA LEU A 27 -5.06 -15.43 -21.58
C LEU A 27 -6.06 -15.95 -20.55
N THR A 28 -5.61 -16.04 -19.30
CA THR A 28 -6.47 -16.40 -18.18
C THR A 28 -7.19 -15.12 -17.82
N THR A 29 -8.41 -14.96 -18.33
CA THR A 29 -9.30 -13.87 -17.93
C THR A 29 -9.67 -14.11 -16.46
N GLN A 30 -8.82 -13.66 -15.54
CA GLN A 30 -9.20 -13.49 -14.14
C GLN A 30 -10.11 -12.27 -14.07
N GLY A 31 -11.33 -12.53 -13.59
CA GLY A 31 -12.49 -11.66 -13.72
C GLY A 31 -12.35 -10.33 -12.98
N ALA A 32 -13.14 -9.36 -13.41
CA ALA A 32 -13.34 -8.11 -12.70
C ALA A 32 -13.78 -8.38 -11.24
N HIS A 33 -12.98 -7.95 -10.27
CA HIS A 33 -13.32 -7.99 -8.85
C HIS A 33 -14.05 -6.71 -8.47
N PHE A 34 -15.27 -6.83 -7.94
CA PHE A 34 -15.94 -5.71 -7.29
C PHE A 34 -15.26 -5.48 -5.94
N VAL A 35 -14.51 -4.39 -5.81
CA VAL A 35 -13.85 -4.01 -4.55
C VAL A 35 -14.87 -3.29 -3.67
N ALA A 36 -15.18 -3.86 -2.50
CA ALA A 36 -15.98 -3.17 -1.48
C ALA A 36 -15.24 -1.91 -1.01
N THR A 37 -15.96 -0.88 -0.55
CA THR A 37 -15.32 0.33 0.01
C THR A 37 -14.41 -0.05 1.17
N GLU A 38 -13.09 0.03 0.98
CA GLU A 38 -12.10 -0.19 2.03
C GLU A 38 -12.22 0.92 3.08
N ILE A 39 -12.26 0.54 4.35
CA ILE A 39 -12.28 1.47 5.48
C ILE A 39 -10.87 1.48 6.05
N GLU A 40 -10.15 2.58 5.86
CA GLU A 40 -8.76 2.72 6.28
C GLU A 40 -8.55 3.98 7.12
N ARG A 41 -7.53 3.96 7.97
CA ARG A 41 -6.97 5.17 8.61
C ARG A 41 -5.50 5.30 8.22
N LYS A 42 -5.07 6.52 7.96
CA LYS A 42 -3.71 6.84 7.51
C LYS A 42 -3.07 7.87 8.43
N PHE A 43 -1.80 7.65 8.76
CA PHE A 43 -1.02 8.54 9.62
C PHE A 43 0.35 8.80 9.03
N VAL A 44 0.94 9.94 9.35
CA VAL A 44 2.40 10.13 9.20
C VAL A 44 3.08 9.34 10.31
N VAL A 45 4.22 8.72 10.03
CA VAL A 45 4.99 8.01 11.06
C VAL A 45 5.70 9.02 11.97
N GLY A 46 5.51 8.91 13.27
CA GLY A 46 6.16 9.76 14.27
C GLY A 46 7.58 9.29 14.62
N ASP A 47 7.77 7.97 14.72
CA ASP A 47 9.08 7.36 15.00
C ASP A 47 9.28 6.08 14.18
N LEU A 48 10.20 6.12 13.21
CA LEU A 48 10.57 4.97 12.38
C LEU A 48 11.43 3.94 13.14
N GLY A 49 12.11 4.33 14.22
CA GLY A 49 13.01 3.45 14.97
C GLY A 49 12.31 2.19 15.47
N ALA A 50 11.02 2.30 15.80
CA ALA A 50 10.18 1.19 16.24
C ALA A 50 9.99 0.10 15.16
N VAL A 51 10.12 0.43 13.87
CA VAL A 51 9.70 -0.44 12.75
C VAL A 51 10.78 -0.74 11.72
N LEU A 52 11.92 -0.03 11.72
CA LEU A 52 13.00 -0.21 10.73
C LEU A 52 13.60 -1.63 10.68
N ARG A 53 13.48 -2.39 11.77
CA ARG A 53 13.99 -3.78 11.87
C ARG A 53 13.13 -4.81 11.14
N ILE A 54 11.88 -4.48 10.81
CA ILE A 54 10.91 -5.40 10.21
C ILE A 54 11.22 -5.51 8.71
N PRO A 55 11.27 -6.70 8.08
CA PRO A 55 11.55 -6.81 6.64
C PRO A 55 10.66 -5.92 5.80
N ALA A 56 11.23 -5.34 4.74
CA ALA A 56 10.51 -4.50 3.81
C ALA A 56 10.48 -5.13 2.42
N VAL A 57 9.44 -4.79 1.67
CA VAL A 57 9.31 -5.09 0.25
C VAL A 57 9.33 -3.80 -0.55
N THR A 58 10.00 -3.81 -1.70
CA THR A 58 9.96 -2.69 -2.63
C THR A 58 8.58 -2.54 -3.24
N VAL A 59 8.08 -1.32 -3.27
CA VAL A 59 6.85 -0.95 -3.97
C VAL A 59 7.16 0.16 -4.96
N ARG A 60 6.86 -0.09 -6.23
CA ARG A 60 6.93 0.92 -7.31
C ARG A 60 5.56 1.05 -7.93
N GLN A 61 5.08 2.27 -8.13
CA GLN A 61 3.83 2.50 -8.83
C GLN A 61 3.91 3.75 -9.68
N GLY A 62 3.21 3.72 -10.81
CA GLY A 62 3.19 4.81 -11.77
C GLY A 62 1.83 4.92 -12.43
N TYR A 63 1.41 6.14 -12.70
CA TYR A 63 0.11 6.44 -13.29
C TYR A 63 0.26 6.67 -14.79
N LEU A 64 -0.39 5.83 -15.60
CA LEU A 64 -0.46 5.96 -17.06
C LEU A 64 -1.53 6.98 -17.48
N ALA A 65 -2.61 7.06 -16.72
CA ALA A 65 -3.66 8.06 -16.89
C ALA A 65 -4.23 8.44 -15.53
N ARG A 66 -4.57 9.72 -15.37
CA ARG A 66 -5.20 10.25 -14.16
C ARG A 66 -6.07 11.46 -14.52
N SER A 67 -7.34 11.41 -14.15
CA SER A 67 -8.28 12.55 -14.19
C SER A 67 -8.90 12.70 -12.80
N THR A 68 -9.95 13.50 -12.62
CA THR A 68 -10.68 13.55 -11.34
C THR A 68 -11.32 12.19 -10.97
N ASP A 69 -11.79 11.45 -11.98
CA ASP A 69 -12.66 10.28 -11.87
C ASP A 69 -12.07 9.00 -12.49
N GLU A 70 -10.94 9.08 -13.16
CA GLU A 70 -10.27 7.93 -13.80
C GLU A 70 -8.82 7.82 -13.35
N GLU A 71 -8.35 6.59 -13.24
CA GLU A 71 -6.99 6.23 -12.87
C GLU A 71 -6.59 4.95 -13.60
N VAL A 72 -5.46 4.98 -14.31
CA VAL A 72 -4.79 3.78 -14.82
C VAL A 72 -3.41 3.74 -14.21
N ARG A 73 -3.13 2.66 -13.47
CA ARG A 73 -1.91 2.54 -12.66
C ARG A 73 -1.23 1.20 -12.90
N VAL A 74 0.06 1.22 -13.14
CA VAL A 74 0.91 0.04 -13.05
C VAL A 74 1.59 0.03 -11.68
N ARG A 75 1.62 -1.12 -11.01
CA ARG A 75 2.20 -1.30 -9.68
C ARG A 75 3.08 -2.55 -9.67
N GLN A 76 4.16 -2.49 -8.91
CA GLN A 76 4.96 -3.61 -8.49
C GLN A 76 4.99 -3.65 -6.96
N ILE A 77 4.81 -4.82 -6.39
CA ILE A 77 5.09 -5.12 -4.98
C ILE A 77 5.99 -6.35 -4.96
N GLY A 78 7.26 -6.19 -4.59
CA GLY A 78 8.24 -7.28 -4.66
C GLY A 78 8.34 -7.79 -6.10
N ASP A 79 8.01 -9.06 -6.33
CA ASP A 79 8.04 -9.70 -7.65
C ASP A 79 6.66 -9.81 -8.32
N GLU A 80 5.61 -9.22 -7.74
CA GLU A 80 4.27 -9.17 -8.33
C GLU A 80 4.01 -7.83 -9.02
N TYR A 81 3.32 -7.86 -10.16
CA TYR A 81 3.02 -6.70 -10.97
C TYR A 81 1.53 -6.67 -11.32
N THR A 82 0.91 -5.49 -11.20
CA THR A 82 -0.51 -5.30 -11.53
C THR A 82 -0.73 -4.09 -12.44
N LEU A 83 -1.79 -4.17 -13.23
CA LEU A 83 -2.41 -3.03 -13.92
C LEU A 83 -3.80 -2.83 -13.33
N THR A 84 -4.04 -1.65 -12.75
CA THR A 84 -5.33 -1.26 -12.19
C THR A 84 -5.97 -0.18 -13.06
N VAL A 85 -7.26 -0.31 -13.36
CA VAL A 85 -8.11 0.73 -13.94
C VAL A 85 -9.22 1.04 -12.94
N LYS A 86 -9.27 2.28 -12.45
CA LYS A 86 -10.37 2.78 -11.63
C LYS A 86 -11.17 3.82 -12.40
N LYS A 87 -12.49 3.75 -12.30
CA LYS A 87 -13.42 4.72 -12.90
C LYS A 87 -14.55 5.07 -11.94
N GLY A 88 -14.90 6.35 -11.87
CA GLY A 88 -15.95 6.89 -11.02
C GLY A 88 -15.43 7.73 -9.85
N ASN A 89 -16.35 8.43 -9.20
CA ASN A 89 -16.09 9.30 -8.07
C ASN A 89 -17.08 9.02 -6.93
N GLY A 90 -16.74 9.43 -5.71
CA GLY A 90 -17.63 9.27 -4.55
C GLY A 90 -17.92 7.81 -4.18
N LEU A 91 -19.18 7.51 -3.91
CA LEU A 91 -19.66 6.23 -3.35
C LEU A 91 -19.70 5.06 -4.36
N GLN A 92 -19.57 5.32 -5.66
CA GLN A 92 -19.62 4.28 -6.68
C GLN A 92 -18.40 4.39 -7.59
N ARG A 93 -17.46 3.47 -7.37
CA ARG A 93 -16.22 3.35 -8.15
C ARG A 93 -16.15 1.93 -8.70
N SER A 94 -15.89 1.83 -10.00
CA SER A 94 -15.50 0.57 -10.61
C SER A 94 -13.98 0.45 -10.54
N GLU A 95 -13.50 -0.71 -10.10
CA GLU A 95 -12.09 -1.05 -10.07
C GLU A 95 -11.89 -2.37 -10.80
N PHE A 96 -10.90 -2.38 -11.69
CA PHE A 96 -10.48 -3.56 -12.42
C PHE A 96 -8.98 -3.69 -12.19
N GLU A 97 -8.55 -4.81 -11.61
CA GLU A 97 -7.14 -5.11 -11.45
C GLU A 97 -6.83 -6.43 -12.16
N ILE A 98 -5.73 -6.44 -12.92
CA ILE A 98 -5.19 -7.65 -13.54
C ILE A 98 -3.72 -7.80 -13.16
N LEU A 99 -3.31 -9.06 -13.03
CA LEU A 99 -1.89 -9.41 -12.98
C LEU A 99 -1.27 -9.15 -14.36
N ILE A 100 -0.08 -8.58 -14.36
CA ILE A 100 0.78 -8.44 -15.54
C ILE A 100 2.13 -9.06 -15.23
N ASP A 101 2.90 -9.41 -16.25
CA ASP A 101 4.27 -9.88 -16.04
C ASP A 101 5.26 -8.70 -15.94
N ALA A 102 6.49 -9.01 -15.50
CA ALA A 102 7.56 -8.02 -15.36
C ALA A 102 7.92 -7.33 -16.69
N SER A 103 7.82 -8.03 -17.81
CA SER A 103 8.11 -7.47 -19.14
C SER A 103 7.06 -6.43 -19.54
N GLN A 104 5.78 -6.72 -19.30
CA GLN A 104 4.66 -5.81 -19.51
C GLN A 104 4.79 -4.57 -18.62
N PHE A 105 5.09 -4.75 -17.32
CA PHE A 105 5.34 -3.63 -16.42
C PHE A 105 6.49 -2.75 -16.91
N ASN A 106 7.64 -3.36 -17.27
CA ASN A 106 8.81 -2.63 -17.73
C ASN A 106 8.58 -1.88 -19.05
N ALA A 107 7.75 -2.44 -19.95
CA ALA A 107 7.37 -1.76 -21.19
C ALA A 107 6.46 -0.53 -20.95
N LEU A 108 5.56 -0.60 -19.96
CA LEU A 108 4.65 0.49 -19.60
C LEU A 108 5.30 1.54 -18.69
N TRP A 109 6.30 1.15 -17.89
CA TRP A 109 6.90 2.00 -16.87
C TRP A 109 7.40 3.36 -17.40
N PRO A 110 8.09 3.47 -18.55
CA PRO A 110 8.52 4.77 -19.10
C PRO A 110 7.39 5.79 -19.25
N ALA A 111 6.18 5.35 -19.62
CA ALA A 111 5.02 6.21 -19.81
C ALA A 111 4.43 6.80 -18.51
N THR A 112 4.97 6.41 -17.34
CA THR A 112 4.54 6.95 -16.03
C THR A 112 5.42 8.09 -15.51
N GLU A 113 6.40 8.55 -16.30
CA GLU A 113 7.34 9.61 -15.91
C GLU A 113 6.62 10.88 -15.42
N GLY A 114 7.11 11.47 -14.33
CA GLY A 114 6.45 12.61 -13.66
C GLY A 114 5.21 12.25 -12.83
N SER A 115 4.84 10.97 -12.75
CA SER A 115 3.69 10.49 -11.94
C SER A 115 4.00 9.14 -11.30
N ARG A 116 5.08 9.08 -10.50
CA ARG A 116 5.60 7.85 -9.88
C ARG A 116 5.66 7.96 -8.36
N ILE A 117 5.55 6.82 -7.70
CA ILE A 117 5.94 6.63 -6.30
C ILE A 117 6.89 5.44 -6.24
N ALA A 118 7.99 5.62 -5.53
CA ALA A 118 8.86 4.56 -5.06
C ALA A 118 8.90 4.60 -3.53
N LYS A 119 8.80 3.43 -2.90
CA LYS A 119 8.83 3.28 -1.45
C LYS A 119 9.23 1.87 -1.08
N THR A 120 9.61 1.69 0.18
CA THR A 120 9.62 0.37 0.82
C THR A 120 8.41 0.25 1.73
N ARG A 121 7.73 -0.90 1.71
CA ARG A 121 6.59 -1.22 2.57
C ARG A 121 6.97 -2.29 3.58
N ARG A 122 6.67 -2.05 4.85
CA ARG A 122 6.82 -3.00 5.96
C ARG A 122 5.44 -3.35 6.49
N GLU A 123 5.22 -4.62 6.74
CA GLU A 123 4.01 -5.13 7.38
C GLU A 123 4.27 -5.27 8.88
N VAL A 124 3.54 -4.50 9.69
CA VAL A 124 3.71 -4.46 11.13
C VAL A 124 2.47 -5.04 11.79
N GLU A 125 2.64 -6.15 12.52
CA GLU A 125 1.57 -6.70 13.34
C GLU A 125 1.28 -5.76 14.52
N LEU A 126 0.01 -5.41 14.68
CA LEU A 126 -0.54 -4.67 15.80
C LEU A 126 -1.35 -5.62 16.70
N PRO A 127 -1.74 -5.18 17.92
CA PRO A 127 -2.69 -5.92 18.75
C PRO A 127 -3.96 -6.30 17.97
N GLU A 128 -4.65 -7.35 18.44
CA GLU A 128 -5.88 -7.88 17.82
C GLU A 128 -5.69 -8.43 16.40
N ASN A 129 -4.47 -8.91 16.08
CA ASN A 129 -4.11 -9.44 14.75
C ASN A 129 -4.35 -8.44 13.61
N ARG A 130 -4.22 -7.15 13.91
CA ARG A 130 -4.36 -6.09 12.91
C ARG A 130 -3.04 -5.88 12.20
N LEU A 131 -3.08 -5.66 10.89
CA LEU A 131 -1.89 -5.37 10.10
C LEU A 131 -1.82 -3.87 9.81
N ALA A 132 -0.63 -3.30 9.98
CA ALA A 132 -0.33 -1.94 9.56
C ALA A 132 0.71 -1.96 8.44
N HIS A 133 0.43 -1.21 7.37
CA HIS A 133 1.35 -1.03 6.25
C HIS A 133 2.15 0.25 6.45
N VAL A 134 3.42 0.12 6.83
CA VAL A 134 4.33 1.25 6.96
C VAL A 134 5.09 1.46 5.66
N ASP A 135 4.93 2.62 5.07
CA ASP A 135 5.61 3.06 3.87
C ASP A 135 6.71 4.07 4.18
N VAL A 136 7.92 3.81 3.70
CA VAL A 136 9.03 4.76 3.69
C VAL A 136 9.29 5.15 2.26
N PHE A 137 9.00 6.41 1.91
CA PHE A 137 9.05 6.90 0.54
C PHE A 137 10.47 7.28 0.11
N GLU A 138 10.71 7.15 -1.19
CA GLU A 138 12.02 7.37 -1.83
C GLU A 138 11.92 8.47 -2.90
N GLY A 139 13.08 8.93 -3.40
CA GLY A 139 13.15 9.90 -4.50
C GLY A 139 12.63 11.27 -4.08
N HIS A 140 11.74 11.87 -4.88
CA HIS A 140 11.19 13.21 -4.59
C HIS A 140 10.24 13.25 -3.40
N LEU A 141 9.97 12.09 -2.78
CA LEU A 141 9.18 11.93 -1.56
C LEU A 141 10.04 11.50 -0.36
N GLU A 142 11.37 11.51 -0.49
CA GLU A 142 12.28 11.15 0.59
C GLU A 142 12.02 12.00 1.85
N GLY A 143 12.06 11.33 3.01
CA GLY A 143 11.73 11.92 4.31
C GLY A 143 10.26 11.77 4.72
N LEU A 144 9.37 11.42 3.78
CA LEU A 144 7.99 11.04 4.12
C LEU A 144 7.93 9.55 4.52
N ALA A 145 7.24 9.28 5.62
CA ALA A 145 6.79 7.95 5.97
C ALA A 145 5.34 7.97 6.43
N THR A 146 4.54 7.01 5.98
CA THR A 146 3.14 6.86 6.36
C THR A 146 2.85 5.48 6.89
N VAL A 147 1.79 5.36 7.69
CA VAL A 147 1.22 4.09 8.11
C VAL A 147 -0.26 4.06 7.77
N GLU A 148 -0.68 3.00 7.11
CA GLU A 148 -2.07 2.70 6.76
C GLU A 148 -2.54 1.48 7.55
N VAL A 149 -3.77 1.53 8.04
CA VAL A 149 -4.41 0.45 8.76
C VAL A 149 -5.82 0.26 8.21
N GLU A 150 -6.14 -0.97 7.81
CA GLU A 150 -7.44 -1.33 7.28
C GLU A 150 -8.37 -1.88 8.38
N PHE A 151 -9.68 -1.65 8.20
CA PHE A 151 -10.74 -2.00 9.12
C PHE A 151 -11.89 -2.67 8.39
N ALA A 152 -12.53 -3.64 9.06
CA ALA A 152 -13.70 -4.33 8.52
C ALA A 152 -14.94 -3.41 8.45
N ASP A 153 -15.03 -2.45 9.37
CA ASP A 153 -16.14 -1.50 9.47
C ASP A 153 -15.72 -0.19 10.17
N THR A 154 -16.61 0.80 10.14
CA THR A 154 -16.37 2.14 10.69
C THR A 154 -16.33 2.15 12.23
N GLY A 155 -17.01 1.20 12.89
CA GLY A 155 -16.98 1.05 14.34
C GLY A 155 -15.60 0.60 14.82
N ALA A 156 -15.03 -0.40 14.15
CA ALA A 156 -13.67 -0.88 14.40
C ALA A 156 -12.63 0.23 14.15
N ALA A 157 -12.80 1.03 13.09
CA ALA A 157 -11.94 2.17 12.81
C ALA A 157 -12.00 3.25 13.90
N GLY A 158 -13.21 3.55 14.40
CA GLY A 158 -13.44 4.54 15.46
C GLY A 158 -12.93 4.11 16.83
N ALA A 159 -12.93 2.81 17.13
CA ALA A 159 -12.40 2.26 18.38
C ALA A 159 -10.87 2.12 18.39
N PHE A 160 -10.22 2.25 17.23
CA PHE A 160 -8.79 2.02 17.09
C PHE A 160 -7.95 3.09 17.80
N THR A 161 -7.08 2.64 18.71
CA THR A 161 -6.09 3.48 19.39
C THR A 161 -4.72 3.29 18.72
N PRO A 162 -4.18 4.32 18.03
CA PRO A 162 -2.91 4.20 17.36
C PRO A 162 -1.74 4.05 18.36
N PRO A 163 -0.77 3.17 18.10
CA PRO A 163 0.47 3.06 18.88
C PRO A 163 1.24 4.39 18.95
N ALA A 164 2.09 4.56 19.97
CA ALA A 164 2.83 5.81 20.20
C ALA A 164 3.78 6.24 19.07
N TRP A 165 4.20 5.30 18.21
CA TRP A 165 5.05 5.61 17.06
C TRP A 165 4.26 6.14 15.84
N PHE A 166 2.93 6.04 15.86
CA PHE A 166 2.08 6.73 14.90
C PHE A 166 2.13 8.23 15.20
N GLY A 167 2.23 9.04 14.16
CA GLY A 167 2.17 10.48 14.25
C GLY A 167 0.77 11.02 13.93
N ARG A 168 0.73 12.16 13.26
CA ARG A 168 -0.51 12.86 12.89
C ARG A 168 -1.36 12.01 11.94
N GLU A 169 -2.65 11.92 12.24
CA GLU A 169 -3.64 11.33 11.33
C GLU A 169 -3.86 12.23 10.10
N VAL A 170 -3.86 11.62 8.92
CA VAL A 170 -3.97 12.25 7.61
C VAL A 170 -5.01 11.55 6.71
N THR A 171 -5.90 10.75 7.30
CA THR A 171 -6.95 9.98 6.60
C THR A 171 -7.77 10.84 5.63
N GLU A 172 -8.14 12.06 6.03
CA GLU A 172 -8.96 12.97 5.20
C GLU A 172 -8.11 13.98 4.39
N ASP A 173 -6.79 14.00 4.58
CA ASP A 173 -5.90 14.96 3.90
C ASP A 173 -5.51 14.41 2.52
N ARG A 174 -6.20 14.88 1.48
CA ARG A 174 -6.01 14.44 0.09
C ARG A 174 -4.59 14.59 -0.42
N ARG A 175 -3.78 15.48 0.16
CA ARG A 175 -2.37 15.68 -0.19
C ARG A 175 -1.53 14.41 0.08
N TYR A 176 -1.97 13.54 0.99
CA TYR A 176 -1.33 12.25 1.30
C TYR A 176 -1.91 11.06 0.50
N SER A 177 -2.76 11.32 -0.50
CA SER A 177 -3.18 10.26 -1.42
C SER A 177 -2.05 9.91 -2.39
N ASN A 178 -1.90 8.62 -2.73
CA ASN A 178 -0.85 8.16 -3.66
C ASN A 178 -0.90 8.88 -5.01
N LYS A 179 -2.11 9.21 -5.48
CA LYS A 179 -2.30 9.93 -6.74
C LYS A 179 -1.80 11.37 -6.72
N VAL A 180 -1.88 12.05 -5.57
CA VAL A 180 -1.36 13.42 -5.40
C VAL A 180 0.15 13.39 -5.17
N LEU A 181 0.61 12.54 -4.25
CA LEU A 181 2.05 12.36 -3.94
C LEU A 181 2.88 12.01 -5.19
N SER A 182 2.32 11.24 -6.12
CA SER A 182 3.03 10.82 -7.32
C SER A 182 3.43 11.97 -8.26
N SER A 183 2.74 13.11 -8.18
CA SER A 183 2.96 14.26 -9.08
C SER A 183 3.27 15.58 -8.36
N GLU A 184 2.83 15.75 -7.12
CA GLU A 184 2.94 17.03 -6.40
C GLU A 184 4.02 17.01 -5.31
N GLY A 185 4.59 15.85 -5.01
CA GLY A 185 5.62 15.70 -3.98
C GLY A 185 5.05 15.59 -2.57
N ALA A 186 5.95 15.63 -1.57
CA ALA A 186 5.57 15.48 -0.18
C ALA A 186 4.85 16.76 0.30
N PRO A 187 3.74 16.64 1.05
CA PRO A 187 3.05 17.81 1.56
C PRO A 187 3.96 18.61 2.52
N VAL A 188 4.02 19.92 2.31
CA VAL A 188 4.66 20.88 3.23
C VAL A 188 3.80 21.21 4.43
#